data_AF-A0A0E3WVU5-F1
#
_entry.id   AF-A0A0E3WVU5-F1
#
_cell.length_a   1.000
_cell.length_b   1.000
_cell.length_c   1.000
_cell.angle_alpha   90.00
_cell.angle_beta   90.00
_cell.angle_gamma   90.00
#
_symmetry.space_group_name_H-M   'P 1'
#
loop_
_entity.id
_entity.type
_entity.pdbx_description
1 polymer ?
#
loop_
_entity_poly.entity_id
_entity_poly.type
_entity_poly.pdbx_seq_one_letter_code
_entity_poly.pdbx_strand_id
1 'polypeptide(L)'
;MHLNEKIDMTGRLYLALEQIENCEEFSALIPEVRTNFVYASKESTDPEDVLAVDGRITVVDKLPKAAGKIKFGVSGYMANLILEIRKHDPEIRSAIDFANSPQITSFLKDYCKEKGWIFSGIDRRSEPESIKDPDEVSASWEVAEAIQAAGGQVPRVFSETGAVGKEPVSIFVGKDPLEIAYYICELAKRLNKP
;
A
#
# COMPACT_ATOMS: atom_id res chain seq x y z
N MET A 1 22.62 2.68 0.68
CA MET A 1 22.08 2.64 -0.70
C MET A 1 23.03 3.30 -1.71
N HIS A 2 23.26 2.68 -2.87
CA HIS A 2 24.09 3.25 -3.95
C HIS A 2 23.37 4.39 -4.69
N LEU A 3 24.12 5.36 -5.23
CA LEU A 3 23.54 6.53 -5.92
C LEU A 3 22.65 6.14 -7.13
N ASN A 4 23.09 5.16 -7.93
CA ASN A 4 22.31 4.70 -9.08
C ASN A 4 20.96 4.10 -8.69
N GLU A 5 20.92 3.34 -7.58
CA GLU A 5 19.68 2.80 -7.04
C GLU A 5 18.77 3.91 -6.54
N LYS A 6 19.33 4.89 -5.81
CA LYS A 6 18.57 6.05 -5.33
C LYS A 6 17.91 6.82 -6.48
N ILE A 7 18.64 7.03 -7.58
CA ILE A 7 18.13 7.70 -8.79
C ILE A 7 17.00 6.89 -9.43
N ASP A 8 17.22 5.58 -9.65
CA ASP A 8 16.20 4.70 -10.25
C ASP A 8 14.94 4.65 -9.39
N MET A 9 15.07 4.46 -8.08
CA MET A 9 13.93 4.44 -7.15
C MET A 9 13.14 5.74 -7.16
N THR A 10 13.84 6.87 -7.12
CA THR A 10 13.21 8.20 -7.14
C THR A 10 12.46 8.39 -8.46
N GLY A 11 13.07 8.05 -9.59
CA GLY A 11 12.44 8.16 -10.91
C GLY A 11 11.20 7.28 -11.05
N ARG A 12 11.27 6.01 -10.61
CA ARG A 12 10.14 5.08 -10.69
C ARG A 12 8.97 5.52 -9.83
N LEU A 13 9.21 5.88 -8.56
CA LEU A 13 8.12 6.32 -7.69
C LEU A 13 7.55 7.67 -8.14
N TYR A 14 8.39 8.58 -8.66
CA TYR A 14 7.91 9.84 -9.24
C TYR A 14 6.94 9.60 -10.41
N LEU A 15 7.33 8.77 -11.39
CA LEU A 15 6.50 8.46 -12.55
C LEU A 15 5.24 7.67 -12.18
N ALA A 16 5.32 6.80 -11.17
CA ALA A 16 4.17 6.09 -10.64
C ALA A 16 3.19 7.05 -9.95
N LEU A 17 3.70 7.97 -9.14
CA LEU A 17 2.92 9.02 -8.51
C LEU A 17 2.25 9.93 -9.54
N GLU A 18 2.95 10.33 -10.59
CA GLU A 18 2.39 11.12 -11.69
C GLU A 18 1.22 10.40 -12.37
N GLN A 19 1.29 9.07 -12.55
CA GLN A 19 0.16 8.29 -13.06
C GLN A 19 -1.05 8.31 -12.12
N ILE A 20 -0.82 8.23 -10.80
CA ILE A 20 -1.88 8.31 -9.79
C ILE A 20 -2.52 9.70 -9.79
N GLU A 21 -1.71 10.77 -9.78
CA GLU A 21 -2.20 12.16 -9.80
C GLU A 21 -3.03 12.49 -11.06
N ASN A 22 -2.81 11.77 -12.17
CA ASN A 22 -3.58 11.88 -13.41
C ASN A 22 -4.79 10.94 -13.49
N CYS A 23 -5.11 10.18 -12.45
CA CYS A 23 -6.26 9.27 -12.40
C CYS A 23 -7.35 9.83 -11.50
N GLU A 24 -8.30 10.59 -12.07
CA GLU A 24 -9.42 11.17 -11.32
C GLU A 24 -10.23 10.12 -10.54
N GLU A 25 -10.42 8.94 -11.12
CA GLU A 25 -11.17 7.84 -10.49
C GLU A 25 -10.52 7.34 -9.19
N PHE A 26 -9.20 7.49 -9.04
CA PHE A 26 -8.49 7.08 -7.84
C PHE A 26 -8.85 7.97 -6.63
N SER A 27 -9.37 9.18 -6.84
CA SER A 27 -9.85 10.04 -5.74
C SER A 27 -10.92 9.37 -4.88
N ALA A 28 -11.73 8.49 -5.46
CA ALA A 28 -12.75 7.72 -4.73
C ALA A 28 -12.15 6.61 -3.84
N LEU A 29 -10.87 6.30 -4.01
CA LEU A 29 -10.13 5.30 -3.24
C LEU A 29 -9.16 5.91 -2.23
N ILE A 30 -9.14 7.23 -2.08
CA ILE A 30 -8.30 7.87 -1.06
C ILE A 30 -9.06 7.86 0.28
N PRO A 31 -8.53 7.20 1.33
CA PRO A 31 -9.15 7.14 2.65
C PRO A 31 -8.99 8.47 3.42
N GLU A 32 -9.68 8.62 4.55
CA GLU A 32 -9.55 9.80 5.44
C GLU A 32 -8.13 9.92 6.01
N VAL A 33 -7.49 8.79 6.32
CA VAL A 33 -6.07 8.73 6.71
C VAL A 33 -5.11 9.06 5.56
N ARG A 34 -5.61 9.25 4.33
CA ARG A 34 -4.87 9.48 3.08
C ARG A 34 -4.02 8.30 2.66
N THR A 35 -3.79 8.17 1.36
CA THR A 35 -2.98 7.11 0.76
C THR A 35 -1.49 7.45 0.83
N ASN A 36 -0.65 6.51 1.21
CA ASN A 36 0.79 6.59 0.97
C ASN A 36 1.24 5.58 -0.08
N PHE A 37 2.30 5.92 -0.80
CA PHE A 37 2.89 5.06 -1.82
C PHE A 37 4.37 4.89 -1.51
N VAL A 38 4.76 3.68 -1.13
CA VAL A 38 6.11 3.38 -0.67
C VAL A 38 6.89 2.55 -1.67
N TYR A 39 8.21 2.76 -1.70
CA TYR A 39 9.15 1.96 -2.47
C TYR A 39 10.46 1.78 -1.70
N ALA A 40 10.77 0.53 -1.35
CA ALA A 40 11.89 0.17 -0.49
C ALA A 40 13.14 -0.23 -1.30
N SER A 41 14.33 0.14 -0.83
CA SER A 41 15.64 -0.20 -1.45
C SER A 41 15.91 -1.71 -1.46
N LYS A 42 16.63 -2.28 -2.41
CA LYS A 42 16.87 -3.74 -2.51
C LYS A 42 17.47 -4.35 -1.24
N GLU A 43 18.25 -3.57 -0.51
CA GLU A 43 18.90 -3.99 0.74
C GLU A 43 18.28 -3.34 1.99
N SER A 44 17.11 -2.71 1.87
CA SER A 44 16.51 -1.98 3.00
C SER A 44 16.18 -2.90 4.17
N THR A 45 16.69 -2.56 5.33
CA THR A 45 16.33 -3.18 6.62
C THR A 45 15.71 -2.18 7.59
N ASP A 46 15.65 -0.91 7.22
CA ASP A 46 15.24 0.20 8.06
C ASP A 46 14.25 1.12 7.31
N PRO A 47 13.24 1.69 8.00
CA PRO A 47 12.32 2.67 7.39
C PRO A 47 13.00 3.84 6.66
N GLU A 48 14.20 4.24 7.09
CA GLU A 48 15.00 5.29 6.43
C GLU A 48 15.44 4.92 5.01
N ASP A 49 15.45 3.63 4.65
CA ASP A 49 15.75 3.15 3.30
C ASP A 49 14.49 2.99 2.42
N VAL A 50 13.33 3.45 2.91
CA VAL A 50 12.05 3.41 2.19
C VAL A 50 11.67 4.81 1.70
N LEU A 51 11.47 4.93 0.39
CA LEU A 51 10.98 6.13 -0.26
C LEU A 51 9.45 6.18 -0.18
N ALA A 52 8.88 7.33 0.19
CA ALA A 52 7.44 7.51 0.35
C ALA A 52 7.01 8.96 0.04
N VAL A 53 5.71 9.23 -0.03
CA VAL A 53 5.17 10.60 -0.19
C VAL A 53 5.09 11.30 1.17
N ASP A 54 5.88 12.35 1.36
CA ASP A 54 5.84 13.19 2.56
C ASP A 54 4.46 13.87 2.68
N GLY A 55 3.73 13.61 3.76
CA GLY A 55 2.35 14.11 3.95
C GLY A 55 1.25 13.34 3.21
N ARG A 56 1.60 12.23 2.52
CA ARG A 56 0.67 11.33 1.81
C ARG A 56 -0.02 11.97 0.58
N ILE A 57 -0.86 11.20 -0.10
CA ILE A 57 -1.68 11.57 -1.26
C ILE A 57 -3.10 11.84 -0.77
N THR A 58 -3.64 13.01 -1.10
CA THR A 58 -4.99 13.48 -0.74
C THR A 58 -5.78 13.87 -1.99
N VAL A 59 -7.01 14.37 -1.83
CA VAL A 59 -7.82 14.86 -2.94
C VAL A 59 -7.78 16.39 -2.98
N VAL A 60 -7.41 16.96 -4.13
CA VAL A 60 -7.47 18.41 -4.40
C VAL A 60 -8.19 18.58 -5.74
N ASP A 61 -9.25 19.38 -5.76
CA ASP A 61 -10.06 19.62 -6.96
C ASP A 61 -10.48 18.35 -7.70
N LYS A 62 -10.90 17.33 -6.94
CA LYS A 62 -11.31 15.98 -7.40
C LYS A 62 -10.18 15.11 -7.97
N LEU A 63 -8.93 15.56 -7.93
CA LEU A 63 -7.78 14.78 -8.38
C LEU A 63 -6.94 14.30 -7.20
N PRO A 64 -6.30 13.13 -7.30
CA PRO A 64 -5.27 12.73 -6.37
C PRO A 64 -4.11 13.73 -6.42
N LYS A 65 -3.61 14.12 -5.25
CA LYS A 65 -2.50 15.05 -5.13
C LYS A 65 -1.59 14.67 -3.99
N ALA A 66 -0.29 14.56 -4.27
CA ALA A 66 0.72 14.46 -3.23
C ALA A 66 0.77 15.75 -2.40
N ALA A 67 0.63 15.64 -1.08
CA ALA A 67 0.72 16.77 -0.18
C ALA A 67 2.15 17.33 -0.08
N GLY A 68 3.15 16.50 -0.39
CA GLY A 68 4.56 16.84 -0.33
C GLY A 68 5.40 16.03 -1.31
N LYS A 69 6.73 16.17 -1.18
CA LYS A 69 7.69 15.51 -2.08
C LYS A 69 7.88 14.04 -1.70
N ILE A 70 8.31 13.22 -2.66
CA ILE A 70 8.85 11.90 -2.34
C ILE A 70 10.18 12.03 -1.60
N LYS A 71 10.32 11.34 -0.47
CA LYS A 71 11.50 11.36 0.40
C LYS A 71 11.71 10.02 1.06
N PHE A 72 12.94 9.74 1.46
CA PHE A 72 13.28 8.57 2.26
C PHE A 72 12.92 8.82 3.73
N GLY A 73 12.47 7.79 4.45
CA GLY A 73 12.22 7.86 5.90
C GLY A 73 10.99 8.68 6.32
N VAL A 74 10.09 9.06 5.39
CA VAL A 74 8.94 9.94 5.71
C VAL A 74 7.64 9.20 5.97
N SER A 75 7.66 7.87 6.00
CA SER A 75 6.50 7.04 6.32
C SER A 75 6.84 6.08 7.45
N GLY A 76 6.14 6.15 8.58
CA GLY A 76 6.28 5.19 9.67
C GLY A 76 5.62 3.85 9.30
N TYR A 77 4.31 3.75 9.52
CA TYR A 77 3.49 2.56 9.23
C TYR A 77 3.81 1.85 7.90
N MET A 78 3.62 2.52 6.74
CA MET A 78 3.78 1.84 5.44
C MET A 78 5.23 1.41 5.16
N ALA A 79 6.24 2.03 5.77
CA ALA A 79 7.61 1.58 5.63
C ALA A 79 7.86 0.31 6.43
N ASN A 80 7.39 0.25 7.68
CA ASN A 80 7.44 -0.98 8.48
C ASN A 80 6.68 -2.13 7.80
N LEU A 81 5.52 -1.84 7.21
CA LEU A 81 4.72 -2.83 6.50
C LEU A 81 5.45 -3.42 5.30
N ILE A 82 6.03 -2.60 4.41
CA ILE A 82 6.75 -3.14 3.26
C ILE A 82 8.03 -3.88 3.66
N LEU A 83 8.70 -3.45 4.74
CA LEU A 83 9.88 -4.14 5.28
C LEU A 83 9.53 -5.50 5.88
N GLU A 84 8.39 -5.62 6.56
CA GLU A 84 7.92 -6.90 7.08
C GLU A 84 7.56 -7.86 5.94
N ILE A 85 6.79 -7.40 4.94
CA ILE A 85 6.42 -8.21 3.78
C ILE A 85 7.65 -8.81 3.11
N ARG A 86 8.72 -8.03 3.03
CA ARG A 86 9.99 -8.43 2.43
C ARG A 86 10.74 -9.52 3.15
N LYS A 87 10.49 -9.72 4.44
CA LYS A 87 11.03 -10.86 5.17
C LYS A 87 10.47 -12.19 4.63
N HIS A 88 9.28 -12.14 4.00
CA HIS A 88 8.60 -13.29 3.41
C HIS A 88 8.79 -13.37 1.89
N ASP A 89 8.78 -12.24 1.19
CA ASP A 89 9.08 -12.14 -0.24
C ASP A 89 9.95 -10.91 -0.56
N PRO A 90 11.28 -11.07 -0.68
CA PRO A 90 12.21 -9.96 -0.94
C PRO A 90 12.01 -9.26 -2.29
N GLU A 91 11.29 -9.89 -3.24
CA GLU A 91 11.03 -9.30 -4.56
C GLU A 91 9.98 -8.20 -4.49
N ILE A 92 9.07 -8.26 -3.51
CA ILE A 92 8.06 -7.24 -3.27
C ILE A 92 8.73 -6.05 -2.63
N ARG A 93 8.65 -4.88 -3.25
CA ARG A 93 9.39 -3.69 -2.81
C ARG A 93 8.53 -2.45 -2.72
N SER A 94 7.31 -2.48 -3.24
CA SER A 94 6.41 -1.34 -3.26
C SER A 94 5.05 -1.73 -2.72
N ALA A 95 4.38 -0.78 -2.08
CA ALA A 95 3.03 -0.93 -1.59
C ALA A 95 2.30 0.42 -1.64
N ILE A 96 0.98 0.37 -1.84
CA ILE A 96 0.08 1.52 -1.75
C ILE A 96 -1.15 1.11 -0.93
N ASP A 97 -1.54 1.96 0.02
CA ASP A 97 -2.78 1.80 0.78
C ASP A 97 -3.92 2.63 0.18
N PHE A 98 -5.12 2.10 0.22
CA PHE A 98 -6.31 2.75 -0.33
C PHE A 98 -7.55 2.37 0.48
N ALA A 99 -8.62 3.14 0.33
CA ALA A 99 -9.85 2.97 1.07
C ALA A 99 -10.42 1.55 0.91
N ASN A 100 -10.98 1.01 2.00
CA ASN A 100 -11.72 -0.24 1.96
C ASN A 100 -13.15 -0.07 2.48
N SER A 101 -14.06 -0.83 1.88
CA SER A 101 -15.46 -0.95 2.26
C SER A 101 -15.94 -2.36 1.90
N PRO A 102 -17.08 -2.84 2.43
CA PRO A 102 -17.62 -4.16 2.03
C PRO A 102 -17.80 -4.29 0.51
N GLN A 103 -18.17 -3.22 -0.16
CA GLN A 103 -18.30 -3.15 -1.62
C GLN A 103 -16.94 -3.29 -2.31
N ILE A 104 -15.93 -2.53 -1.85
CA ILE A 104 -14.56 -2.62 -2.39
C ILE A 104 -13.98 -4.01 -2.13
N THR A 105 -14.09 -4.55 -0.92
CA THR A 105 -13.62 -5.90 -0.57
C THR A 105 -14.26 -6.97 -1.49
N SER A 106 -15.57 -6.87 -1.75
CA SER A 106 -16.24 -7.81 -2.67
C SER A 106 -15.69 -7.69 -4.10
N PHE A 107 -15.53 -6.45 -4.59
CA PHE A 107 -14.94 -6.20 -5.90
C PHE A 107 -13.50 -6.72 -6.01
N LEU A 108 -12.67 -6.50 -4.98
CA LEU A 108 -11.28 -6.95 -4.95
C LEU A 108 -11.16 -8.47 -5.06
N LYS A 109 -12.05 -9.23 -4.42
CA LYS A 109 -12.09 -10.69 -4.54
C LYS A 109 -12.26 -11.14 -5.99
N ASP A 110 -13.21 -10.53 -6.70
CA ASP A 110 -13.49 -10.84 -8.10
C ASP A 110 -12.36 -10.36 -9.02
N TYR A 111 -11.85 -9.15 -8.80
CA TYR A 111 -10.76 -8.56 -9.56
C TYR A 111 -9.47 -9.38 -9.44
N CYS A 112 -9.08 -9.75 -8.21
CA CYS A 112 -7.90 -10.59 -7.99
C CYS A 112 -8.08 -11.98 -8.60
N LYS A 113 -9.27 -12.59 -8.49
CA LYS A 113 -9.57 -13.87 -9.14
C LYS A 113 -9.41 -13.80 -10.66
N GLU A 114 -9.90 -12.74 -11.31
CA GLU A 114 -9.73 -12.50 -12.75
C GLU A 114 -8.25 -12.39 -13.14
N LYS A 115 -7.45 -11.69 -12.33
CA LYS A 115 -6.01 -11.49 -12.58
C LYS A 115 -5.14 -12.70 -12.17
N GLY A 116 -5.72 -13.72 -11.54
CA GLY A 116 -4.98 -14.85 -10.97
C GLY A 116 -4.12 -14.47 -9.76
N TRP A 117 -4.52 -13.42 -9.04
CA TRP A 117 -3.82 -12.92 -7.87
C TRP A 117 -4.42 -13.46 -6.58
N ILE A 118 -3.56 -13.64 -5.58
CA ILE A 118 -3.99 -14.00 -4.23
C ILE A 118 -4.52 -12.76 -3.54
N PHE A 119 -5.73 -12.87 -3.01
CA PHE A 119 -6.37 -11.86 -2.15
C PHE A 119 -6.60 -12.46 -0.76
N SER A 120 -6.36 -11.68 0.29
CA SER A 120 -6.76 -12.05 1.65
C SER A 120 -7.42 -10.90 2.40
N GLY A 121 -8.16 -11.23 3.46
CA GLY A 121 -8.80 -10.26 4.32
C GLY A 121 -8.46 -10.56 5.78
N ILE A 122 -8.17 -9.52 6.55
CA ILE A 122 -7.81 -9.62 7.96
C ILE A 122 -8.82 -8.87 8.83
N ASP A 123 -9.02 -9.34 10.07
CA ASP A 123 -9.88 -8.69 11.04
C ASP A 123 -9.06 -7.95 12.10
N ARG A 124 -8.93 -6.62 11.97
CA ARG A 124 -8.19 -5.76 12.91
C ARG A 124 -8.64 -5.88 14.36
N ARG A 125 -9.86 -6.35 14.62
CA ARG A 125 -10.36 -6.57 15.99
C ARG A 125 -9.64 -7.72 16.71
N SER A 126 -8.97 -8.58 15.95
CA SER A 126 -8.16 -9.67 16.45
C SER A 126 -6.73 -9.23 16.78
N GLU A 127 -6.36 -7.98 16.50
CA GLU A 127 -5.04 -7.44 16.81
C GLU A 127 -4.84 -7.37 18.34
N PRO A 128 -3.79 -8.00 18.88
CA PRO A 128 -3.52 -7.95 20.32
C PRO A 128 -3.07 -6.54 20.76
N GLU A 129 -3.52 -6.10 21.92
CA GLU A 129 -3.02 -4.85 22.53
C GLU A 129 -1.51 -4.97 22.81
N SER A 130 -0.72 -4.00 22.33
CA SER A 130 0.74 -3.96 22.49
C SER A 130 1.20 -2.68 23.18
N ILE A 131 2.29 -2.78 23.95
CA ILE A 131 2.91 -1.69 24.73
C ILE A 131 4.11 -1.07 23.98
N LYS A 132 4.53 -1.66 22.86
CA LYS A 132 5.70 -1.22 22.04
C LYS A 132 5.31 -0.19 20.99
N ASP A 133 6.27 0.22 20.15
CA ASP A 133 6.01 1.06 18.96
C ASP A 133 4.78 0.53 18.21
N PRO A 134 3.69 1.30 18.16
CA PRO A 134 2.44 0.85 17.57
C PRO A 134 2.60 0.50 16.09
N ASP A 135 3.41 1.23 15.34
CA ASP A 135 3.48 1.05 13.89
C ASP A 135 4.22 -0.23 13.50
N GLU A 136 5.35 -0.51 14.14
CA GLU A 136 6.16 -1.71 13.86
C GLU A 136 5.40 -2.99 14.26
N VAL A 137 4.87 -3.04 15.49
CA VAL A 137 4.18 -4.24 15.97
C VAL A 137 2.91 -4.51 15.18
N SER A 138 2.18 -3.45 14.85
CA SER A 138 0.93 -3.55 14.10
C SER A 138 1.17 -4.03 12.67
N ALA A 139 2.18 -3.49 11.99
CA ALA A 139 2.60 -3.96 10.67
C ALA A 139 3.05 -5.43 10.68
N SER A 140 3.84 -5.85 11.68
CA SER A 140 4.27 -7.25 11.79
C SER A 140 3.11 -8.23 11.96
N TRP A 141 2.15 -7.90 12.83
CA TRP A 141 0.95 -8.72 13.03
C TRP A 141 0.10 -8.78 11.76
N GLU A 142 -0.14 -7.63 11.14
CA GLU A 142 -0.97 -7.50 9.94
C GLU A 142 -0.45 -8.34 8.77
N VAL A 143 0.86 -8.28 8.51
CA VAL A 143 1.48 -9.07 7.45
C VAL A 143 1.40 -10.57 7.75
N ALA A 144 1.61 -10.98 9.00
CA ALA A 144 1.50 -12.38 9.40
C ALA A 144 0.08 -12.92 9.18
N GLU A 145 -0.95 -12.18 9.59
CA GLU A 145 -2.35 -12.55 9.40
C GLU A 145 -2.72 -12.56 7.91
N ALA A 146 -2.29 -11.57 7.14
CA ALA A 146 -2.55 -11.48 5.70
C ALA A 146 -1.96 -12.68 4.95
N ILE A 147 -0.75 -13.11 5.31
CA ILE A 147 -0.07 -14.28 4.75
C ILE A 147 -0.76 -15.59 5.20
N GLN A 148 -1.14 -15.68 6.48
CA GLN A 148 -1.85 -16.85 6.99
C GLN A 148 -3.18 -17.06 6.25
N ALA A 149 -3.98 -16.00 6.13
CA ALA A 149 -5.25 -16.00 5.39
C ALA A 149 -5.06 -16.29 3.89
N ALA A 150 -3.88 -16.00 3.34
CA ALA A 150 -3.48 -16.29 1.96
C ALA A 150 -2.88 -17.69 1.77
N GLY A 151 -2.90 -18.56 2.77
CA GLY A 151 -2.36 -19.92 2.67
C GLY A 151 -0.82 -19.98 2.69
N GLY A 152 -0.17 -19.05 3.38
CA GLY A 152 1.27 -19.02 3.57
C GLY A 152 2.06 -18.29 2.48
N GLN A 153 1.37 -17.57 1.58
CA GLN A 153 1.99 -16.76 0.53
C GLN A 153 1.67 -15.29 0.74
N VAL A 154 2.53 -14.38 0.27
CA VAL A 154 2.22 -12.95 0.30
C VAL A 154 1.07 -12.67 -0.68
N PRO A 155 -0.10 -12.18 -0.19
CA PRO A 155 -1.20 -11.80 -1.07
C PRO A 155 -0.80 -10.56 -1.89
N ARG A 156 -1.28 -10.49 -3.13
CA ARG A 156 -1.06 -9.33 -3.99
C ARG A 156 -1.82 -8.11 -3.50
N VAL A 157 -3.01 -8.35 -2.97
CA VAL A 157 -3.87 -7.36 -2.33
C VAL A 157 -4.43 -7.97 -1.06
N PHE A 158 -4.38 -7.25 0.04
CA PHE A 158 -5.07 -7.65 1.25
C PHE A 158 -5.83 -6.48 1.85
N SER A 159 -6.95 -6.77 2.51
CA SER A 159 -7.82 -5.76 3.08
C SER A 159 -8.00 -5.97 4.57
N GLU A 160 -8.05 -4.90 5.33
CA GLU A 160 -8.39 -4.94 6.74
C GLU A 160 -9.80 -4.44 7.01
N THR A 161 -10.42 -5.02 8.03
CA THR A 161 -11.60 -4.42 8.67
C THR A 161 -11.18 -3.20 9.49
N GLY A 162 -12.10 -2.27 9.73
CA GLY A 162 -11.87 -1.20 10.68
C GLY A 162 -11.91 -1.72 12.13
N ALA A 163 -11.26 -0.98 13.02
CA ALA A 163 -11.37 -1.15 14.47
C ALA A 163 -11.65 0.20 15.13
N VAL A 164 -11.84 0.23 16.46
CA VAL A 164 -12.07 1.49 17.18
C VAL A 164 -10.87 2.42 16.94
N GLY A 165 -11.11 3.53 16.23
CA GLY A 165 -10.07 4.50 15.87
C GLY A 165 -9.17 4.11 14.68
N LYS A 166 -9.45 3.00 13.98
CA LYS A 166 -8.71 2.56 12.79
C LYS A 166 -9.64 2.45 11.59
N GLU A 167 -9.40 3.28 10.58
CA GLU A 167 -10.14 3.26 9.31
C GLU A 167 -9.80 1.98 8.54
N PRO A 168 -10.78 1.30 7.90
CA PRO A 168 -10.49 0.14 7.06
C PRO A 168 -9.74 0.57 5.79
N VAL A 169 -8.57 -0.01 5.55
CA VAL A 169 -7.84 0.14 4.29
C VAL A 169 -7.61 -1.19 3.59
N SER A 170 -7.22 -1.11 2.32
CA SER A 170 -6.66 -2.20 1.54
C SER A 170 -5.26 -1.82 1.12
N ILE A 171 -4.40 -2.82 0.99
CA ILE A 171 -3.01 -2.64 0.60
C ILE A 171 -2.75 -3.47 -0.65
N PHE A 172 -2.20 -2.81 -1.65
CA PHE A 172 -1.75 -3.42 -2.90
C PHE A 172 -0.23 -3.39 -2.93
N VAL A 173 0.39 -4.57 -3.02
CA VAL A 173 1.84 -4.75 -3.03
C VAL A 173 2.36 -5.23 -4.38
N GLY A 174 3.65 -4.98 -4.64
CA GLY A 174 4.29 -5.37 -5.88
C GLY A 174 5.78 -5.08 -5.93
N LYS A 175 6.41 -5.46 -7.04
CA LYS A 175 7.86 -5.32 -7.22
C LYS A 175 8.27 -3.91 -7.63
N ASP A 176 7.40 -3.23 -8.35
CA ASP A 176 7.64 -1.94 -8.98
C ASP A 176 6.45 -1.00 -8.77
N PRO A 177 6.65 0.25 -8.30
CA PRO A 177 5.58 1.21 -8.16
C PRO A 177 4.89 1.54 -9.51
N LEU A 178 5.58 1.46 -10.64
CA LEU A 178 4.95 1.70 -11.96
C LEU A 178 3.88 0.66 -12.27
N GLU A 179 4.14 -0.61 -11.91
CA GLU A 179 3.20 -1.70 -12.08
C GLU A 179 1.97 -1.51 -11.19
N ILE A 180 2.19 -1.14 -9.91
CA ILE A 180 1.12 -0.87 -8.96
C ILE A 180 0.26 0.30 -9.45
N ALA A 181 0.88 1.40 -9.87
CA ALA A 181 0.17 2.59 -10.37
C ALA A 181 -0.74 2.25 -11.57
N TYR A 182 -0.22 1.48 -12.53
CA TYR A 182 -1.02 1.01 -13.67
C TYR A 182 -2.28 0.26 -13.22
N TYR A 183 -2.11 -0.75 -12.35
CA TYR A 183 -3.23 -1.61 -11.95
C TYR A 183 -4.19 -0.94 -10.98
N ILE A 184 -3.72 -0.07 -10.09
CA ILE A 184 -4.62 0.61 -9.16
C ILE A 184 -5.46 1.68 -9.85
N CYS A 185 -4.91 2.34 -10.89
CA CYS A 185 -5.70 3.20 -11.78
C CYS A 185 -6.71 2.39 -12.61
N GLU A 186 -6.33 1.20 -13.11
CA GLU A 186 -7.27 0.29 -13.78
C GLU A 186 -8.41 -0.13 -12.85
N LEU A 187 -8.08 -0.53 -11.62
CA LEU A 187 -8.99 -0.91 -10.56
C LEU A 187 -9.97 0.23 -10.25
N ALA A 188 -9.47 1.45 -10.00
CA ALA A 188 -10.27 2.63 -9.73
C ALA A 188 -11.26 2.92 -10.86
N LYS A 189 -10.81 2.83 -12.11
CA LYS A 189 -11.67 3.01 -13.29
C LYS A 189 -12.77 1.96 -13.38
N ARG A 190 -12.48 0.71 -13.04
CA ARG A 190 -13.47 -0.39 -13.09
C ARG A 190 -14.49 -0.30 -11.96
N LEU A 191 -14.07 0.11 -10.77
CA LEU A 191 -14.97 0.29 -9.63
C LEU A 191 -15.98 1.42 -9.88
N ASN A 192 -15.58 2.47 -10.61
CA ASN A 192 -16.42 3.62 -10.93
C ASN A 192 -17.23 3.45 -12.23
N LYS A 193 -17.21 2.27 -12.88
CA LYS A 193 -18.12 2.01 -14.02
C LYS A 193 -19.55 1.83 -13.50
N PRO A 194 -20.54 2.52 -14.11
CA PRO A 194 -21.96 2.38 -13.76
C PRO A 194 -22.51 0.99 -14.09
#